data_AF-A0A7J3QT99-F1
#
_entry.id   AF-A0A7J3QT99-F1
#
_cell.length_a   1.000
_cell.length_b   1.000
_cell.length_c   1.000
_cell.angle_alpha   90.00
_cell.angle_beta   90.00
_cell.angle_gamma   90.00
#
_symmetry.space_group_name_H-M   'P 1'
#
loop_
_entity.id
_entity.type
_entity.pdbx_description
1 polymer ?
#
loop_
_entity_poly.entity_id
_entity_poly.type
_entity_poly.pdbx_seq_one_letter_code
_entity_poly.pdbx_strand_id
1 'polypeptide(L)'
;MDEISEHQRLYLVKNLRGILYFSRGVSLEKELEWLKRKFRYRELGVSETLKLELKWKKLLTLPKIVENPALDSLLQASSFVCPLIILKEDSLKEFEKALVAALKTKEKLGDKDLKFNLRLVNYAITDFYTKSIELALKSDLAGRKKLAEKDLKRFWRIPEDKGGKTLVAYIDPLLMESGTIQKPVHMSLIPSLILDFC
;
A
#
# COMPACT_ATOMS: atom_id res chain seq x y z
N MET A 1 -14.93 -18.60 -1.73
CA MET A 1 -15.54 -17.31 -1.38
C MET A 1 -15.61 -16.53 -2.67
N ASP A 2 -16.82 -16.10 -3.05
CA ASP A 2 -17.14 -15.69 -4.41
C ASP A 2 -16.33 -14.47 -4.88
N GLU A 3 -16.08 -14.44 -6.19
CA GLU A 3 -15.47 -13.32 -6.89
C GLU A 3 -16.22 -12.02 -6.56
N ILE A 4 -15.49 -10.91 -6.32
CA ILE A 4 -16.13 -9.62 -6.08
C ILE A 4 -16.92 -9.24 -7.32
N SER A 5 -18.24 -9.12 -7.18
CA SER A 5 -19.11 -8.73 -8.29
C SER A 5 -18.75 -7.35 -8.84
N GLU A 6 -19.08 -7.09 -10.11
CA GLU A 6 -18.69 -5.84 -10.78
C GLU A 6 -19.18 -4.58 -10.05
N HIS A 7 -20.44 -4.56 -9.61
CA HIS A 7 -21.00 -3.41 -8.89
C HIS A 7 -20.30 -3.16 -7.54
N GLN A 8 -19.92 -4.22 -6.82
CA GLN A 8 -19.12 -4.12 -5.61
C GLN A 8 -17.72 -3.60 -5.93
N ARG A 9 -17.09 -4.11 -6.99
CA ARG A 9 -15.77 -3.63 -7.43
C ARG A 9 -15.79 -2.14 -7.73
N LEU A 10 -16.77 -1.66 -8.49
CA LEU A 10 -16.95 -0.24 -8.81
C LEU A 10 -17.18 0.61 -7.56
N TYR A 11 -17.97 0.11 -6.60
CA TYR A 11 -18.15 0.76 -5.31
C TYR A 11 -16.83 0.86 -4.54
N LEU A 12 -16.07 -0.24 -4.45
CA LEU A 12 -14.83 -0.30 -3.68
C LEU A 12 -13.73 0.57 -4.27
N VAL A 13 -13.57 0.62 -5.59
CA VAL A 13 -12.60 1.54 -6.23
C VAL A 13 -12.80 3.00 -5.77
N LYS A 14 -14.05 3.43 -5.53
CA LYS A 14 -14.34 4.80 -5.07
C LYS A 14 -14.17 5.00 -3.56
N ASN A 15 -14.34 3.94 -2.78
CA ASN A 15 -14.55 4.03 -1.32
C ASN A 15 -13.44 3.41 -0.47
N LEU A 16 -12.69 2.46 -1.02
CA LEU A 16 -11.51 1.87 -0.38
C LEU A 16 -10.40 2.91 -0.34
N ARG A 17 -9.74 3.04 0.81
CA ARG A 17 -8.70 4.05 1.04
C ARG A 17 -7.32 3.51 1.31
N GLY A 18 -7.20 2.19 1.32
CA GLY A 18 -5.95 1.51 1.42
C GLY A 18 -6.15 0.04 1.72
N ILE A 19 -5.16 -0.75 1.34
CA ILE A 19 -5.03 -2.15 1.74
C ILE A 19 -4.09 -2.23 2.92
N LEU A 20 -4.45 -2.97 3.96
CA LEU A 20 -3.58 -3.23 5.09
C LEU A 20 -2.63 -4.39 4.78
N TYR A 21 -1.39 -4.26 5.26
CA TYR A 21 -0.44 -5.36 5.30
C TYR A 21 0.36 -5.35 6.60
N PHE A 22 0.69 -6.54 7.09
CA PHE A 22 1.56 -6.77 8.24
C PHE A 22 2.13 -8.19 8.17
N SER A 23 3.34 -8.37 8.70
CA SER A 23 3.96 -9.70 8.84
C SER A 23 3.37 -10.46 10.04
N ARG A 24 3.49 -11.79 10.01
CA ARG A 24 3.09 -12.64 11.14
C ARG A 24 3.96 -12.35 12.37
N GLY A 25 3.36 -12.48 13.55
CA GLY A 25 4.06 -12.31 14.84
C GLY A 25 4.30 -10.85 15.26
N VAL A 26 3.78 -9.89 14.49
CA VAL A 26 3.88 -8.46 14.80
C VAL A 26 2.69 -8.02 15.67
N SER A 27 2.95 -7.25 16.72
CA SER A 27 1.91 -6.62 17.56
C SER A 27 1.37 -5.38 16.85
N LEU A 28 0.05 -5.29 16.68
CA LEU A 28 -0.61 -4.29 15.80
C LEU A 28 -1.61 -3.40 16.56
N GLU A 29 -1.72 -3.54 17.87
CA GLU A 29 -2.80 -2.97 18.68
C GLU A 29 -2.88 -1.45 18.50
N LYS A 30 -1.75 -0.76 18.61
CA LYS A 30 -1.66 0.70 18.49
C LYS A 30 -2.03 1.18 17.09
N GLU A 31 -1.53 0.51 16.06
CA GLU A 31 -1.77 0.84 14.65
C GLU A 31 -3.24 0.64 14.29
N LEU A 32 -3.83 -0.49 14.68
CA LEU A 32 -5.23 -0.81 14.44
C LEU A 32 -6.17 0.12 15.21
N GLU A 33 -5.85 0.47 16.46
CA GLU A 33 -6.64 1.43 17.24
C GLU A 33 -6.64 2.81 16.56
N TRP A 34 -5.47 3.28 16.14
CA TRP A 34 -5.35 4.54 15.43
C TRP A 34 -6.15 4.54 14.13
N LEU A 35 -6.02 3.47 13.33
CA LEU A 35 -6.76 3.29 12.07
C LEU A 35 -8.28 3.27 12.31
N LYS A 36 -8.77 2.52 13.30
CA LYS A 36 -10.19 2.51 13.68
C LYS A 36 -10.72 3.91 13.99
N ARG A 37 -9.95 4.69 14.75
CA ARG A 37 -10.30 6.06 15.12
C ARG A 37 -10.31 7.00 13.91
N LYS A 38 -9.39 6.83 12.95
CA LYS A 38 -9.23 7.76 11.83
C LYS A 38 -10.05 7.39 10.59
N PHE A 39 -10.33 6.11 10.37
CA PHE A 39 -11.11 5.56 9.24
C PHE A 39 -12.54 5.16 9.66
N ARG A 40 -13.16 5.91 10.60
CA ARG A 40 -14.51 5.63 11.11
C ARG A 40 -15.59 5.51 10.02
N TYR A 41 -15.42 6.20 8.89
CA TYR A 41 -16.41 6.31 7.82
C TYR A 41 -15.90 5.86 6.45
N ARG A 42 -14.71 5.27 6.38
CA ARG A 42 -14.06 4.92 5.11
C ARG A 42 -13.65 3.45 5.13
N GLU A 43 -13.81 2.77 4.01
CA GLU A 43 -13.45 1.36 3.90
C GLU A 43 -11.93 1.20 3.79
N LEU A 44 -11.38 0.23 4.51
CA LEU A 44 -10.05 -0.33 4.32
C LEU A 44 -10.20 -1.78 3.89
N GLY A 45 -9.20 -2.29 3.17
CA GLY A 45 -9.16 -3.68 2.75
C GLY A 45 -8.07 -4.44 3.49
N VAL A 46 -8.25 -5.74 3.62
CA VAL A 46 -7.20 -6.69 4.03
C VAL A 46 -7.37 -7.95 3.20
N SER A 47 -6.26 -8.53 2.72
CA SER A 47 -6.32 -9.81 2.02
C SER A 47 -6.73 -10.94 2.98
N GLU A 48 -7.57 -11.87 2.53
CA GLU A 48 -7.89 -13.08 3.30
C GLU A 48 -6.65 -13.95 3.57
N THR A 49 -5.57 -13.82 2.78
CA THR A 49 -4.30 -14.54 3.00
C THR A 49 -3.64 -14.19 4.33
N LEU A 50 -3.93 -13.01 4.88
CA LEU A 50 -3.42 -12.56 6.17
C LEU A 50 -4.16 -13.18 7.36
N LYS A 51 -5.32 -13.81 7.13
CA LYS A 51 -6.14 -14.50 8.15
C LYS A 51 -6.38 -13.63 9.40
N LEU A 52 -6.63 -12.34 9.20
CA LEU A 52 -6.87 -11.40 10.29
C LEU A 52 -8.26 -11.61 10.90
N GLU A 53 -8.31 -12.16 12.11
CA GLU A 53 -9.56 -12.32 12.86
C GLU A 53 -9.87 -11.05 13.67
N LEU A 54 -10.43 -10.03 12.99
CA LEU A 54 -10.79 -8.76 13.62
C LEU A 54 -12.23 -8.36 13.29
N LYS A 55 -13.03 -8.06 14.31
CA LYS A 55 -14.34 -7.44 14.14
C LYS A 55 -14.18 -5.93 13.98
N TRP A 56 -14.05 -5.47 12.74
CA TRP A 56 -14.11 -4.05 12.39
C TRP A 56 -14.96 -3.86 11.13
N LYS A 57 -16.16 -3.29 11.29
CA LYS A 57 -17.14 -3.11 10.19
C LYS A 57 -16.62 -2.38 8.95
N LYS A 58 -15.56 -1.57 9.08
CA LYS A 58 -14.94 -0.80 7.98
C LYS A 58 -13.66 -1.42 7.44
N LEU A 59 -13.33 -2.62 7.88
CA LEU A 59 -12.24 -3.43 7.35
C LEU A 59 -12.85 -4.61 6.61
N LEU A 60 -12.71 -4.59 5.28
CA LEU A 60 -13.25 -5.60 4.39
C LEU A 60 -12.18 -6.65 4.13
N THR A 61 -12.52 -7.92 4.36
CA THR A 61 -11.69 -9.04 3.92
C THR A 61 -11.93 -9.27 2.43
N LEU A 62 -10.87 -9.16 1.64
CA LEU A 62 -10.90 -9.32 0.18
C LEU A 62 -10.49 -10.76 -0.19
N PRO A 63 -11.17 -11.40 -1.15
CA PRO A 63 -10.79 -12.72 -1.64
C PRO A 63 -9.42 -12.65 -2.30
N LYS A 64 -8.57 -13.65 -2.07
CA LYS A 64 -7.19 -13.64 -2.54
C LYS A 64 -7.12 -13.74 -4.07
N ILE A 65 -6.13 -13.08 -4.64
CA ILE A 65 -5.70 -13.16 -6.03
C ILE A 65 -4.57 -14.19 -6.16
N VAL A 66 -3.63 -14.20 -5.21
CA VAL A 66 -2.49 -15.12 -5.12
C VAL A 66 -2.25 -15.59 -3.67
N GLU A 67 -1.50 -16.69 -3.49
CA GLU A 67 -1.25 -17.26 -2.15
C GLU A 67 -0.25 -16.46 -1.31
N ASN A 68 0.72 -15.81 -1.96
CA ASN A 68 1.75 -15.01 -1.27
C ASN A 68 1.10 -13.76 -0.66
N PRO A 69 1.06 -13.59 0.69
CA PRO A 69 0.30 -12.49 1.30
C PRO A 69 0.82 -11.09 0.97
N ALA A 70 2.15 -10.94 0.83
CA ALA A 70 2.77 -9.66 0.50
C ALA A 70 2.42 -9.25 -0.93
N LEU A 71 2.60 -10.18 -1.87
CA LEU A 71 2.23 -9.96 -3.26
C LEU A 71 0.72 -9.72 -3.39
N ASP A 72 -0.10 -10.54 -2.76
CA ASP A 72 -1.56 -10.42 -2.82
C ASP A 72 -2.02 -9.02 -2.39
N SER A 73 -1.52 -8.51 -1.26
CA SER A 73 -1.85 -7.16 -0.80
C SER A 73 -1.45 -6.06 -1.82
N LEU A 74 -0.35 -6.21 -2.56
CA LEU A 74 0.00 -5.28 -3.64
C LEU A 74 -0.97 -5.38 -4.83
N LEU A 75 -1.34 -6.60 -5.24
CA LEU A 75 -2.27 -6.80 -6.36
C LEU A 75 -3.66 -6.27 -6.01
N GLN A 76 -4.11 -6.42 -4.76
CA GLN A 76 -5.34 -5.81 -4.25
C GLN A 76 -5.25 -4.28 -4.29
N ALA A 77 -4.13 -3.71 -3.81
CA ALA A 77 -3.92 -2.25 -3.82
C ALA A 77 -3.96 -1.67 -5.24
N SER A 78 -3.31 -2.35 -6.19
CA SER A 78 -3.39 -2.02 -7.62
C SER A 78 -4.82 -2.12 -8.13
N SER A 79 -5.52 -3.21 -7.81
CA SER A 79 -6.87 -3.51 -8.33
C SER A 79 -7.93 -2.50 -7.92
N PHE A 80 -7.77 -1.91 -6.74
CA PHE A 80 -8.65 -0.90 -6.18
C PHE A 80 -8.11 0.52 -6.27
N VAL A 81 -6.95 0.73 -6.92
CA VAL A 81 -6.32 2.05 -7.12
C VAL A 81 -6.18 2.80 -5.79
N CYS A 82 -5.66 2.12 -4.78
CA CYS A 82 -5.49 2.66 -3.44
C CYS A 82 -4.09 2.31 -2.88
N PRO A 83 -3.57 3.06 -1.91
CA PRO A 83 -2.24 2.84 -1.37
C PRO A 83 -2.20 1.56 -0.52
N LEU A 84 -1.00 1.05 -0.28
CA LEU A 84 -0.78 0.06 0.77
C LEU A 84 -0.50 0.79 2.09
N ILE A 85 -1.05 0.27 3.20
CA ILE A 85 -0.78 0.74 4.55
C ILE A 85 -0.10 -0.42 5.26
N ILE A 86 1.21 -0.28 5.46
CA ILE A 86 2.04 -1.30 6.09
C ILE A 86 2.09 -1.00 7.59
N LEU A 87 1.70 -1.97 8.42
CA LEU A 87 1.71 -1.83 9.86
C LEU A 87 3.01 -2.41 10.42
N LYS A 88 3.72 -1.58 11.20
CA LYS A 88 5.11 -1.73 11.63
C LYS A 88 6.12 -1.72 10.50
N GLU A 89 7.24 -1.04 10.73
CA GLU A 89 8.33 -1.00 9.75
C GLU A 89 8.93 -2.40 9.49
N ASP A 90 8.95 -3.28 10.48
CA ASP A 90 9.45 -4.65 10.31
C ASP A 90 8.68 -5.42 9.21
N SER A 91 7.41 -5.13 9.00
CA SER A 91 6.60 -5.73 7.94
C SER A 91 7.05 -5.31 6.54
N LEU A 92 7.84 -4.23 6.41
CA LEU A 92 8.38 -3.78 5.12
C LEU A 92 9.45 -4.74 4.57
N LYS A 93 10.09 -5.55 5.44
CA LYS A 93 11.15 -6.51 5.05
C LYS A 93 10.69 -7.50 3.99
N GLU A 94 9.40 -7.85 4.00
CA GLU A 94 8.77 -8.76 3.02
C GLU A 94 8.77 -8.19 1.59
N PHE A 95 9.01 -6.87 1.45
CA PHE A 95 9.04 -6.16 0.17
C PHE A 95 10.43 -5.68 -0.23
N GLU A 96 11.50 -6.03 0.50
CA GLU A 96 12.84 -5.45 0.31
C GLU A 96 13.34 -5.56 -1.14
N LYS A 97 13.11 -6.71 -1.78
CA LYS A 97 13.49 -6.97 -3.18
C LYS A 97 12.72 -6.14 -4.21
N ALA A 98 11.56 -5.60 -3.82
CA ALA A 98 10.65 -4.85 -4.68
C ALA A 98 10.56 -3.36 -4.34
N LEU A 99 11.35 -2.89 -3.36
CA LEU A 99 11.40 -1.49 -2.96
C LEU A 99 12.14 -0.66 -4.02
N VAL A 100 11.42 0.25 -4.68
CA VAL A 100 12.01 1.08 -5.77
C VAL A 100 12.42 2.48 -5.31
N ALA A 101 11.73 3.04 -4.31
CA ALA A 101 12.03 4.32 -3.70
C ALA A 101 11.47 4.34 -2.27
N ALA A 102 12.12 5.06 -1.36
CA ALA A 102 11.68 5.17 0.02
C ALA A 102 12.09 6.50 0.62
N LEU A 103 11.24 7.03 1.52
CA LEU A 103 11.53 8.18 2.34
C LEU A 103 11.66 7.73 3.79
N LYS A 104 12.84 7.97 4.37
CA LYS A 104 13.13 7.71 5.79
C LYS A 104 13.17 9.02 6.56
N THR A 105 12.74 8.99 7.82
CA THR A 105 12.76 10.15 8.70
C THR A 105 12.91 9.74 10.16
N LYS A 106 13.50 10.62 10.98
CA LYS A 106 13.51 10.49 12.44
C LYS A 106 12.32 11.19 13.10
N GLU A 107 11.52 11.94 12.34
CA GLU A 107 10.37 12.64 12.88
C GLU A 107 9.27 11.65 13.32
N LYS A 108 8.74 11.90 14.51
CA LYS A 108 7.52 11.24 14.98
C LYS A 108 6.33 12.09 14.58
N LEU A 109 5.62 11.66 13.54
CA LEU A 109 4.49 12.40 13.00
C LEU A 109 3.26 12.30 13.92
N GLY A 110 2.63 13.45 14.15
CA GLY A 110 1.34 13.52 14.83
C GLY A 110 0.17 13.09 13.93
N ASP A 111 -1.01 12.96 14.54
CA ASP A 111 -2.24 12.54 13.87
C ASP A 111 -2.59 13.35 12.62
N LYS A 112 -2.33 14.67 12.65
CA LYS A 112 -2.64 15.58 11.54
C LYS A 112 -1.75 15.30 10.34
N ASP A 113 -0.45 15.10 10.57
CA ASP A 113 0.53 14.90 9.51
C ASP A 113 0.44 13.49 8.94
N LEU A 114 0.21 12.46 9.77
CA LEU A 114 -0.09 11.11 9.28
C LEU A 114 -1.33 11.09 8.39
N LYS A 115 -2.41 11.77 8.80
CA LYS A 115 -3.61 11.92 7.96
C LYS A 115 -3.34 12.66 6.65
N PHE A 116 -2.49 13.68 6.68
CA PHE A 116 -2.10 14.41 5.50
C PHE A 116 -1.32 13.51 4.53
N ASN A 117 -0.32 12.79 5.03
CA ASN A 117 0.49 11.87 4.23
C ASN A 117 -0.31 10.67 3.69
N LEU A 118 -1.30 10.17 4.45
CA LEU A 118 -2.28 9.18 3.94
C LEU A 118 -3.03 9.70 2.71
N ARG A 119 -3.41 10.98 2.68
CA ARG A 119 -4.04 11.57 1.50
C ARG A 119 -3.06 11.70 0.35
N LEU A 120 -1.81 12.08 0.63
CA LEU A 120 -0.77 12.19 -0.38
C LEU A 120 -0.47 10.85 -1.06
N VAL A 121 -0.32 9.74 -0.33
CA VAL A 121 -0.13 8.40 -0.94
C VAL A 121 -1.37 7.96 -1.74
N ASN A 122 -2.57 8.35 -1.32
CA ASN A 122 -3.79 8.04 -2.07
C ASN A 122 -3.89 8.84 -3.38
N TYR A 123 -3.44 10.10 -3.38
CA TYR A 123 -3.31 10.88 -4.62
C TYR A 123 -2.19 10.37 -5.52
N ALA A 124 -1.05 9.98 -4.94
CA ALA A 124 0.09 9.42 -5.67
C ALA A 124 -0.35 8.30 -6.62
N ILE A 125 -0.98 7.24 -6.11
CA ILE A 125 -1.39 6.11 -6.97
C ILE A 125 -2.40 6.58 -8.02
N THR A 126 -3.35 7.44 -7.67
CA THR A 126 -4.37 7.93 -8.62
C THR A 126 -3.74 8.71 -9.76
N ASP A 127 -2.73 9.54 -9.47
CA ASP A 127 -2.07 10.41 -10.43
C ASP A 127 -1.21 9.62 -11.43
N PHE A 128 -0.51 8.57 -10.98
CA PHE A 128 0.42 7.83 -11.82
C PHE A 128 -0.09 6.47 -12.32
N TYR A 129 -1.26 5.99 -11.87
CA TYR A 129 -1.74 4.60 -12.06
C TYR A 129 -1.57 4.10 -13.50
N THR A 130 -2.18 4.80 -14.46
CA THR A 130 -2.14 4.43 -15.88
C THR A 130 -0.72 4.48 -16.42
N LYS A 131 0.04 5.53 -16.07
CA LYS A 131 1.42 5.69 -16.50
C LYS A 131 2.32 4.56 -16.00
N SER A 132 2.13 4.13 -14.76
CA SER A 132 2.86 3.01 -14.19
C SER A 132 2.57 1.73 -14.96
N ILE A 133 1.30 1.44 -15.27
CA ILE A 133 0.91 0.27 -16.06
C ILE A 133 1.48 0.33 -17.48
N GLU A 134 1.46 1.49 -18.15
CA GLU A 134 2.09 1.65 -19.47
C GLU A 134 3.58 1.29 -19.46
N LEU A 135 4.30 1.72 -18.42
CA LEU A 135 5.72 1.40 -18.25
C LEU A 135 5.91 -0.10 -17.98
N ALA A 136 5.02 -0.74 -17.22
CA ALA A 136 5.03 -2.19 -17.00
C ALA A 136 4.86 -2.96 -18.31
N LEU A 137 3.88 -2.59 -19.13
CA LEU A 137 3.61 -3.23 -20.42
C LEU A 137 4.76 -3.09 -21.42
N LYS A 138 5.58 -2.04 -21.25
CA LYS A 138 6.82 -1.82 -22.02
C LYS A 138 8.06 -2.47 -21.38
N SER A 139 7.88 -3.18 -20.26
CA SER A 139 8.97 -3.73 -19.45
C SER A 139 10.02 -2.69 -19.03
N ASP A 140 9.61 -1.42 -18.87
CA ASP A 140 10.49 -0.30 -18.54
C ASP A 140 10.61 -0.12 -17.01
N LEU A 141 11.37 -1.01 -16.37
CA LEU A 141 11.65 -0.96 -14.93
C LEU A 141 12.40 0.33 -14.52
N ALA A 142 13.26 0.86 -15.39
CA ALA A 142 13.98 2.09 -15.14
C ALA A 142 13.05 3.31 -15.11
N GLY A 143 12.10 3.38 -16.05
CA GLY A 143 11.04 4.39 -16.08
C GLY A 143 10.13 4.31 -14.86
N ARG A 144 9.80 3.10 -14.40
CA ARG A 144 9.02 2.88 -13.16
C ARG A 144 9.76 3.41 -11.93
N LYS A 145 11.05 3.09 -11.80
CA LYS A 145 11.89 3.64 -10.72
C LYS A 145 11.93 5.17 -10.75
N LYS A 146 12.17 5.77 -11.93
CA LYS A 146 12.16 7.24 -12.09
C LYS A 146 10.80 7.87 -11.74
N LEU A 147 9.70 7.20 -12.08
CA LEU A 147 8.35 7.63 -11.72
C LEU A 147 8.17 7.68 -10.21
N ALA A 148 8.57 6.63 -9.50
CA ALA A 148 8.54 6.57 -8.03
C ALA A 148 9.42 7.65 -7.38
N GLU A 149 10.68 7.80 -7.81
CA GLU A 149 11.60 8.82 -7.30
C GLU A 149 11.09 10.25 -7.51
N LYS A 150 10.45 10.51 -8.65
CA LYS A 150 9.84 11.82 -8.94
C LYS A 150 8.65 12.09 -8.03
N ASP A 151 7.77 11.11 -7.85
CA ASP A 151 6.56 11.29 -7.02
C ASP A 151 6.88 11.30 -5.51
N LEU A 152 7.97 10.67 -5.07
CA LEU A 152 8.45 10.75 -3.68
C LEU A 152 8.73 12.20 -3.23
N LYS A 153 9.04 13.11 -4.15
CA LYS A 153 9.19 14.55 -3.85
C LYS A 153 7.90 15.22 -3.35
N ARG A 154 6.74 14.56 -3.51
CA ARG A 154 5.44 15.01 -2.96
C ARG A 154 5.45 15.16 -1.45
N PHE A 155 6.31 14.40 -0.77
CA PHE A 155 6.44 14.39 0.69
C PHE A 155 7.41 15.46 1.22
N TRP A 156 7.60 16.57 0.48
CA TRP A 156 8.55 17.65 0.76
C TRP A 156 8.47 18.27 2.17
N ARG A 157 7.37 18.06 2.91
CA ARG A 157 7.20 18.52 4.30
C ARG A 157 7.90 17.65 5.34
N ILE A 158 8.35 16.47 4.95
CA ILE A 158 8.99 15.50 5.83
C ILE A 158 10.50 15.59 5.61
N PRO A 159 11.29 15.96 6.63
CA PRO A 159 12.75 15.94 6.54
C PRO A 159 13.25 14.52 6.34
N GLU A 160 14.03 14.32 5.27
CA GLU A 160 14.66 13.04 4.97
C GLU A 160 15.88 12.80 5.88
N ASP A 161 15.94 11.63 6.51
CA ASP A 161 17.07 11.16 7.29
C ASP A 161 17.29 9.66 7.05
N LYS A 162 18.42 9.30 6.44
CA LYS A 162 18.76 7.91 6.08
C LYS A 162 18.89 6.97 7.28
N GLY A 163 19.20 7.51 8.46
CA GLY A 163 19.26 6.77 9.72
C GLY A 163 17.93 6.71 10.47
N GLY A 164 16.86 7.26 9.89
CA GLY A 164 15.51 7.21 10.42
C GLY A 164 14.74 5.94 10.02
N LYS A 165 13.48 5.90 10.46
CA LYS A 165 12.51 4.87 10.06
C LYS A 165 11.89 5.22 8.71
N THR A 166 11.54 4.20 7.94
CA THR A 166 10.85 4.34 6.66
C THR A 166 9.41 4.78 6.91
N LEU A 167 9.04 5.93 6.33
CA LEU A 167 7.67 6.46 6.41
C LEU A 167 6.88 6.17 5.15
N VAL A 168 7.51 6.35 3.98
CA VAL A 168 6.88 6.12 2.67
C VAL A 168 7.76 5.17 1.88
N ALA A 169 7.13 4.23 1.19
CA ALA A 169 7.79 3.29 0.29
C ALA A 169 7.01 3.20 -1.02
N TYR A 170 7.72 3.07 -2.14
CA TYR A 170 7.13 2.70 -3.42
C TYR A 170 7.58 1.29 -3.72
N ILE A 171 6.62 0.41 -3.95
CA ILE A 171 6.85 -1.03 -4.11
C ILE A 171 6.37 -1.45 -5.49
N ASP A 172 7.23 -2.17 -6.21
CA ASP A 172 6.93 -2.66 -7.55
C ASP A 172 6.56 -4.15 -7.51
N PRO A 173 5.28 -4.52 -7.72
CA PRO A 173 4.87 -5.91 -7.67
C PRO A 173 5.58 -6.77 -8.73
N LEU A 174 6.05 -6.16 -9.84
CA LEU A 174 6.81 -6.88 -10.88
C LEU A 174 8.18 -7.33 -10.40
N LEU A 175 8.74 -6.71 -9.36
CA LEU A 175 10.03 -7.11 -8.78
C LEU A 175 9.90 -8.20 -7.72
N MET A 176 8.68 -8.54 -7.29
CA MET A 176 8.44 -9.66 -6.38
C MET A 176 8.41 -10.99 -7.12
N GLU A 177 7.48 -11.13 -8.07
CA GLU A 177 7.30 -12.35 -8.87
C GLU A 177 6.85 -11.98 -10.30
N SER A 178 7.77 -11.46 -11.11
CA SER A 178 7.51 -10.93 -12.46
C SER A 178 6.76 -11.90 -13.39
N GLY A 179 6.96 -13.21 -13.23
CA GLY A 179 6.35 -14.25 -14.08
C GLY A 179 4.88 -14.51 -13.80
N THR A 180 4.36 -14.09 -12.65
CA THR A 180 3.00 -14.43 -12.18
C THR A 180 1.97 -13.35 -12.53
N ILE A 181 2.42 -12.12 -12.83
CA ILE A 181 1.55 -10.96 -13.02
C ILE A 181 1.27 -10.73 -14.51
N GLN A 182 0.09 -11.16 -14.97
CA GLN A 182 -0.29 -11.04 -16.37
C GLN A 182 -1.35 -9.96 -16.63
N LYS A 183 -2.20 -9.65 -15.64
CA LYS A 183 -3.30 -8.70 -15.81
C LYS A 183 -2.79 -7.26 -15.57
N PRO A 184 -3.00 -6.30 -16.49
CA PRO A 184 -2.53 -4.92 -16.33
C PRO A 184 -2.99 -4.24 -15.03
N VAL A 185 -4.20 -4.58 -14.57
CA VAL A 185 -4.80 -4.08 -13.32
C VAL A 185 -4.00 -4.46 -12.05
N HIS A 186 -3.04 -5.38 -12.16
CA HIS A 186 -2.14 -5.81 -11.09
C HIS A 186 -0.71 -5.26 -11.22
N MET A 187 -0.42 -4.44 -12.24
CA MET A 187 0.94 -4.03 -12.59
C MET A 187 1.34 -2.64 -12.08
N SER A 188 0.46 -1.91 -11.38
CA SER A 188 0.82 -0.56 -10.90
C SER A 188 1.90 -0.63 -9.82
N LEU A 189 2.79 0.36 -9.80
CA LEU A 189 3.57 0.70 -8.62
C LEU A 189 2.60 1.03 -7.48
N ILE A 190 2.95 0.64 -6.26
CA ILE A 190 2.10 0.88 -5.10
C ILE A 190 2.83 1.84 -4.15
N PRO A 191 2.30 3.05 -3.93
CA PRO A 191 2.77 3.92 -2.88
C PRO A 191 2.22 3.41 -1.56
N SER A 192 3.11 3.36 -0.57
CA SER A 192 2.84 2.73 0.71
C SER A 192 3.18 3.69 1.83
N LEU A 193 2.29 3.78 2.82
CA LEU A 193 2.58 4.47 4.08
C LEU A 193 2.85 3.43 5.16
N ILE A 194 3.95 3.59 5.88
CA ILE A 194 4.32 2.75 7.02
C ILE A 194 3.79 3.43 8.28
N LEU A 195 2.97 2.71 9.06
CA LEU A 195 2.52 3.13 10.37
C LEU A 195 3.25 2.32 11.44
N ASP A 196 4.08 3.01 12.23
CA ASP A 196 4.81 2.39 13.33
C ASP A 196 4.79 3.31 14.56
N PHE A 197 4.04 2.91 15.59
CA PHE A 197 3.88 3.61 16.86
C PHE A 197 4.73 3.00 18.01
N CYS A 198 5.78 2.23 17.67
CA CYS A 198 6.82 1.78 18.59
C CYS A 198 7.79 2.92 18.96
#